data_AF-A0ABD0YXP1-F1
#
_entry.id   AF-A0ABD0YXP1-F1
#
_cell.length_a   1.000
_cell.length_b   1.000
_cell.length_c   1.000
_cell.angle_alpha   90.00
_cell.angle_beta   90.00
_cell.angle_gamma   90.00
#
_symmetry.space_group_name_H-M   'P 1'
#
loop_
_entity.id
_entity.type
_entity.pdbx_description
1 polymer ?
#
loop_
_entity_poly.entity_id
_entity_poly.type
_entity_poly.pdbx_seq_one_letter_code
_entity_poly.pdbx_strand_id
1 'polypeptide(L)'
;MLVSRAGGRDCGGHLTRDSGIVHTPGFPHPFRLPANCRWVIDSSSRPQGTTIVVRMTQLYVTAGLTFTEFAYYEPDSPFRLGANTLYEVTETTALAVLNVTTSQHYLVIDFKMERLAGNHIRALEGLLDVYGFNLTYNIYRGKSALHSYTPACSVAACSMLGNCYASSDFS
;
A
#
# COMPACT_ATOMS: atom_id res chain seq x y z
N MET A 1 -1.76 -35.18 -20.30
CA MET A 1 -2.58 -34.04 -20.78
C MET A 1 -2.42 -32.93 -19.75
N LEU A 2 -1.62 -31.91 -20.08
CA LEU A 2 -1.42 -30.73 -19.23
C LEU A 2 -2.62 -29.80 -19.40
N VAL A 3 -3.23 -29.37 -18.29
CA VAL A 3 -4.03 -28.14 -18.27
C VAL A 3 -3.38 -27.21 -17.26
N SER A 4 -2.39 -26.45 -17.75
CA SER A 4 -1.95 -25.23 -17.07
C SER A 4 -3.09 -24.22 -17.19
N ARG A 5 -3.76 -23.90 -16.08
CA ARG A 5 -4.67 -22.75 -16.01
C ARG A 5 -3.85 -21.47 -16.12
N ALA A 6 -3.74 -20.94 -17.34
CA ALA A 6 -3.36 -19.56 -17.56
C ALA A 6 -4.61 -18.68 -17.37
N GLY A 7 -4.82 -18.17 -16.15
CA GLY A 7 -5.95 -17.30 -15.83
C GLY A 7 -5.64 -16.43 -14.61
N GLY A 8 -4.95 -15.30 -14.85
CA GLY A 8 -4.72 -14.19 -13.91
C GLY A 8 -3.92 -14.55 -12.65
N ARG A 9 -2.70 -14.02 -12.49
CA ARG A 9 -2.06 -14.02 -11.16
C ARG A 9 -2.92 -13.13 -10.25
N ASP A 10 -3.64 -13.73 -9.30
CA ASP A 10 -4.33 -13.01 -8.23
C ASP A 10 -3.33 -12.05 -7.57
N CYS A 11 -3.68 -10.77 -7.53
CA CYS A 11 -2.84 -9.74 -6.94
C CYS A 11 -3.06 -9.71 -5.42
N GLY A 12 -2.00 -9.53 -4.66
CA GLY A 12 -2.06 -9.65 -3.21
C GLY A 12 -0.96 -10.52 -2.64
N GLY A 13 -1.12 -10.89 -1.37
CA GLY A 13 -0.25 -11.85 -0.71
C GLY A 13 -0.17 -11.67 0.80
N HIS A 14 0.35 -12.69 1.46
CA HIS A 14 0.65 -12.68 2.89
C HIS A 14 2.12 -12.27 3.11
N LEU A 15 2.33 -11.12 3.74
CA LEU A 15 3.61 -10.44 3.87
C LEU A 15 4.12 -10.55 5.30
N THR A 16 5.13 -11.39 5.49
CA THR A 16 5.75 -11.66 6.79
C THR A 16 7.19 -11.18 6.87
N ARG A 17 7.67 -10.37 5.92
CA ARG A 17 9.01 -9.76 6.01
C ARG A 17 8.96 -8.44 6.77
N ASP A 18 10.05 -8.07 7.43
CA ASP A 18 10.13 -6.83 8.23
C ASP A 18 10.08 -5.56 7.37
N SER A 19 10.34 -5.65 6.07
CA SER A 19 10.09 -4.58 5.11
C SER A 19 9.77 -5.14 3.73
N GLY A 20 9.14 -4.32 2.89
CA GLY A 20 8.82 -4.69 1.52
C GLY A 20 7.98 -3.65 0.80
N ILE A 21 7.48 -4.05 -0.36
CA ILE A 21 6.73 -3.19 -1.28
C ILE A 21 5.35 -3.80 -1.56
N VAL A 22 4.34 -2.94 -1.61
CA VAL A 22 2.97 -3.27 -2.00
C VAL A 22 2.60 -2.40 -3.20
N HIS A 23 2.36 -3.00 -4.36
CA HIS A 23 2.07 -2.26 -5.58
C HIS A 23 0.96 -2.92 -6.39
N THR A 24 0.27 -2.12 -7.21
CA THR A 24 -0.68 -2.66 -8.20
C THR A 24 0.04 -3.52 -9.23
N PRO A 25 -0.60 -4.54 -9.81
CA PRO A 25 0.01 -5.37 -10.85
C PRO A 25 0.48 -4.54 -12.03
N GLY A 26 1.74 -4.69 -12.44
CA GLY A 26 2.26 -3.99 -13.62
C GLY A 26 2.47 -2.48 -13.44
N PHE A 27 2.40 -1.95 -12.20
CA PHE A 27 2.76 -0.56 -11.91
C PHE A 27 4.09 -0.15 -12.62
N PRO A 28 4.18 1.02 -13.27
CA PRO A 28 3.20 2.12 -13.34
C PRO A 28 2.17 2.01 -14.48
N HIS A 29 2.03 0.86 -15.14
CA HIS A 29 1.20 0.68 -16.33
C HIS A 29 -0.24 0.27 -15.97
N PRO A 30 -1.19 0.39 -16.91
CA PRO A 30 -2.55 -0.11 -16.73
C PRO A 30 -2.58 -1.58 -16.29
N PHE A 31 -3.46 -1.89 -15.34
CA PHE A 31 -3.70 -3.25 -14.84
C PHE A 31 -5.05 -3.80 -15.32
N ARG A 32 -5.19 -5.13 -15.25
CA ARG A 32 -6.44 -5.80 -15.63
C ARG A 32 -7.55 -5.48 -14.63
N LEU A 33 -8.76 -5.32 -15.16
CA LEU A 33 -9.98 -5.06 -14.39
C LEU A 33 -10.97 -6.23 -14.49
N PRO A 34 -11.87 -6.42 -13.50
CA PRO A 34 -11.85 -5.75 -12.21
C PRO A 34 -10.63 -6.18 -11.38
N ALA A 35 -9.98 -5.23 -10.73
CA ALA A 35 -8.90 -5.52 -9.79
C ALA A 35 -9.50 -5.72 -8.41
N ASN A 36 -9.16 -6.84 -7.76
CA ASN A 36 -9.54 -7.13 -6.38
C ASN A 36 -8.33 -7.77 -5.70
N CYS A 37 -7.47 -6.91 -5.14
CA CYS A 37 -6.21 -7.31 -4.53
C CYS A 37 -6.30 -7.19 -3.02
N ARG A 38 -5.66 -8.12 -2.32
CA ARG A 38 -5.55 -8.09 -0.86
C ARG A 38 -4.14 -8.44 -0.41
N TRP A 39 -3.52 -7.53 0.34
CA TRP A 39 -2.26 -7.79 1.02
C TRP A 39 -2.48 -7.82 2.52
N VAL A 40 -1.88 -8.79 3.20
CA VAL A 40 -1.93 -8.93 4.66
C VAL A 40 -0.51 -8.81 5.19
N ILE A 41 -0.20 -7.71 5.86
CA ILE A 41 1.06 -7.56 6.58
C ILE A 41 0.87 -8.18 7.96
N ASP A 42 1.60 -9.27 8.20
CA ASP A 42 1.52 -10.06 9.43
C ASP A 42 2.79 -9.88 10.25
N SER A 43 2.61 -9.30 11.43
CA SER A 43 3.62 -9.13 12.47
C SER A 43 3.35 -9.98 13.73
N SER A 44 2.40 -10.90 13.70
CA SER A 44 2.00 -11.74 14.84
C SER A 44 3.10 -12.65 15.37
N SER A 45 4.03 -13.08 14.51
CA SER A 45 5.19 -13.87 14.91
C SER A 45 6.25 -13.05 15.66
N ARG A 46 6.06 -11.73 15.82
CA ARG A 46 7.02 -10.85 16.50
C ARG A 46 6.64 -10.67 17.96
N PRO A 47 7.63 -10.37 18.83
CA PRO A 47 7.36 -9.93 20.19
C PRO A 47 6.47 -8.70 20.24
N GLN A 48 5.78 -8.48 21.36
CA GLN A 48 4.97 -7.29 21.57
C GLN A 48 5.77 -5.98 21.39
N GLY A 49 5.08 -4.92 21.00
CA GLY A 49 5.70 -3.61 20.77
C GLY A 49 6.25 -3.42 19.36
N THR A 50 5.66 -4.07 18.37
CA THR A 50 5.92 -3.77 16.95
C THR A 50 4.99 -2.68 16.42
N THR A 51 5.48 -1.89 15.47
CA THR A 51 4.69 -0.91 14.73
C THR A 51 4.85 -1.17 13.24
N ILE A 52 3.73 -1.40 12.56
CA ILE A 52 3.67 -1.47 11.11
C ILE A 52 3.51 -0.04 10.60
N VAL A 53 4.37 0.37 9.66
CA VAL A 53 4.34 1.68 9.01
C VAL A 53 4.30 1.45 7.50
N VAL A 54 3.23 1.92 6.85
CA VAL A 54 3.11 1.95 5.40
C VAL A 54 3.29 3.38 4.92
N ARG A 55 4.22 3.60 3.98
CA ARG A 55 4.49 4.91 3.38
C ARG A 55 3.88 4.97 1.99
N MET A 56 3.16 6.07 1.71
CA MET A 56 2.58 6.39 0.41
C MET A 56 3.64 6.96 -0.53
N THR A 57 4.66 6.15 -0.85
CA THR A 57 5.80 6.57 -1.68
C THR A 57 5.37 7.00 -3.07
N GLN A 58 4.45 6.26 -3.70
CA GLN A 58 3.92 6.55 -5.03
C GLN A 58 2.43 6.19 -5.07
N LEU A 59 1.55 7.16 -4.82
CA LEU A 59 0.10 6.99 -4.83
C LEU A 59 -0.51 7.80 -5.97
N TYR A 60 -1.04 7.11 -6.98
CA TYR A 60 -1.71 7.76 -8.12
C TYR A 60 -3.20 7.44 -8.18
N VAL A 61 -3.70 6.45 -7.44
CA VAL A 61 -5.14 6.18 -7.34
C VAL A 61 -5.81 7.16 -6.39
N THR A 62 -7.04 7.55 -6.71
CA THR A 62 -7.87 8.43 -5.88
C THR A 62 -9.03 7.69 -5.21
N ALA A 63 -9.16 6.39 -5.41
CA ALA A 63 -10.22 5.58 -4.82
C ALA A 63 -9.83 4.11 -4.73
N GLY A 64 -10.59 3.36 -3.91
CA GLY A 64 -10.57 1.91 -3.92
C GLY A 64 -9.41 1.27 -3.15
N LEU A 65 -8.62 2.06 -2.40
CA LEU A 65 -7.52 1.57 -1.56
C LEU A 65 -7.84 1.84 -0.09
N THR A 66 -7.90 0.78 0.73
CA THR A 66 -8.24 0.85 2.16
C THR A 66 -7.21 0.14 3.02
N PHE A 67 -7.00 0.66 4.23
CA PHE A 67 -6.08 0.14 5.23
C PHE A 67 -6.86 -0.19 6.51
N THR A 68 -6.94 -1.47 6.87
CA THR A 68 -7.70 -1.94 8.02
C THR A 68 -6.80 -2.75 8.94
N GLU A 69 -6.71 -2.35 10.20
CA GLU A 69 -5.99 -3.10 11.23
C GLU A 69 -6.88 -4.17 11.87
N PHE A 70 -6.24 -5.22 12.38
CA PHE A 70 -6.88 -6.30 13.13
C PHE A 70 -5.96 -6.75 14.26
N ALA A 71 -6.55 -7.02 15.44
CA ALA A 71 -5.85 -7.68 16.54
C ALA A 71 -5.57 -9.16 16.21
N TYR A 72 -6.49 -9.80 15.48
CA TYR A 72 -6.34 -11.15 14.95
C TYR A 72 -6.95 -11.25 13.56
N TYR A 73 -6.20 -11.83 12.63
CA TYR A 73 -6.64 -12.05 11.26
C TYR A 73 -6.17 -13.43 10.78
N GLU A 74 -7.10 -14.20 10.24
CA GLU A 74 -6.80 -15.49 9.60
C GLU A 74 -7.31 -15.43 8.14
N PRO A 75 -6.44 -15.72 7.15
CA PRO A 75 -6.86 -15.83 5.76
C PRO A 75 -7.95 -16.90 5.59
N ASP A 76 -8.94 -16.63 4.73
CA ASP A 76 -10.05 -17.56 4.39
C ASP A 76 -10.99 -17.96 5.54
N SER A 77 -10.78 -17.42 6.74
CA SER A 77 -11.65 -17.58 7.90
C SER A 77 -12.62 -16.40 8.02
N PRO A 78 -13.89 -16.65 8.42
CA PRO A 78 -14.81 -15.57 8.77
C PRO A 78 -14.41 -14.90 10.10
N PHE A 79 -13.56 -15.54 10.91
CA PHE A 79 -13.18 -15.04 12.22
C PHE A 79 -12.09 -13.98 12.10
N ARG A 80 -12.41 -12.76 12.51
CA ARG A 80 -11.49 -11.61 12.55
C ARG A 80 -11.83 -10.80 13.79
N LEU A 81 -10.80 -10.31 14.49
CA LEU A 81 -10.99 -9.57 15.74
C LEU A 81 -10.42 -8.16 15.66
N GLY A 82 -11.21 -7.20 16.13
CA GLY A 82 -10.76 -5.81 16.26
C GLY A 82 -10.56 -5.10 14.92
N ALA A 83 -11.44 -5.36 13.94
CA ALA A 83 -11.41 -4.67 12.66
C ALA A 83 -11.59 -3.17 12.84
N ASN A 84 -10.60 -2.38 12.44
CA ASN A 84 -10.67 -0.92 12.47
C ASN A 84 -10.05 -0.33 11.20
N THR A 85 -10.82 0.45 10.43
CA THR A 85 -10.30 1.08 9.20
C THR A 85 -9.51 2.32 9.57
N LEU A 86 -8.20 2.26 9.42
CA LEU A 86 -7.29 3.36 9.72
C LEU A 86 -7.37 4.46 8.67
N TYR A 87 -7.52 4.06 7.40
CA TYR A 87 -7.49 5.01 6.30
C TYR A 87 -8.14 4.46 5.04
N GLU A 88 -8.79 5.35 4.29
CA GLU A 88 -9.36 5.11 2.98
C GLU A 88 -8.92 6.23 2.03
N VAL A 89 -8.40 5.83 0.87
CA VAL A 89 -8.02 6.77 -0.18
C VAL A 89 -9.26 7.21 -0.92
N THR A 90 -9.46 8.53 -0.94
CA THR A 90 -10.48 9.25 -1.70
C THR A 90 -9.80 10.40 -2.46
N GLU A 91 -10.51 11.06 -3.38
CA GLU A 91 -9.96 12.20 -4.13
C GLU A 91 -9.44 13.32 -3.21
N THR A 92 -10.11 13.55 -2.08
CA THR A 92 -9.74 14.61 -1.13
C THR A 92 -8.62 14.18 -0.18
N THR A 93 -8.50 12.88 0.09
CA THR A 93 -7.54 12.36 1.07
C THR A 93 -6.23 11.90 0.43
N ALA A 94 -6.22 11.53 -0.85
CA ALA A 94 -5.08 10.89 -1.54
C ALA A 94 -3.75 11.65 -1.44
N LEU A 95 -3.79 12.98 -1.30
CA LEU A 95 -2.59 13.81 -1.17
C LEU A 95 -2.32 14.28 0.27
N ALA A 96 -3.26 14.08 1.19
CA ALA A 96 -3.19 14.60 2.55
C ALA A 96 -2.40 13.68 3.51
N VAL A 97 -2.37 12.37 3.24
CA VAL A 97 -1.78 11.38 4.15
C VAL A 97 -0.61 10.67 3.49
N LEU A 98 0.57 10.76 4.12
CA LEU A 98 1.81 10.22 3.57
C LEU A 98 2.21 8.86 4.17
N ASN A 99 1.61 8.50 5.30
CA ASN A 99 1.82 7.21 5.93
C ASN A 99 0.60 6.75 6.72
N VAL A 100 0.49 5.44 6.90
CA VAL A 100 -0.47 4.78 7.78
C VAL A 100 0.33 3.95 8.77
N THR A 101 -0.02 4.05 10.05
CA THR A 101 0.70 3.39 11.14
C THR A 101 -0.26 2.61 12.03
N THR A 102 0.18 1.46 12.53
CA THR A 102 -0.57 0.65 13.50
C THR A 102 0.36 -0.11 14.42
N SER A 103 -0.06 -0.30 15.67
CA SER A 103 0.55 -1.20 16.64
C SER A 103 -0.12 -2.57 16.72
N GLN A 104 -1.18 -2.81 15.93
CA GLN A 104 -1.81 -4.12 15.83
C GLN A 104 -0.95 -5.10 15.05
N HIS A 105 -1.19 -6.39 15.26
CA HIS A 105 -0.39 -7.43 14.65
C HIS A 105 -0.62 -7.58 13.14
N TYR A 106 -1.81 -7.21 12.66
CA TYR A 106 -2.21 -7.39 11.28
C TYR A 106 -2.67 -6.06 10.66
N LEU A 107 -2.14 -5.77 9.48
CA LEU A 107 -2.63 -4.68 8.63
C LEU A 107 -3.03 -5.26 7.28
N VAL A 108 -4.30 -5.10 6.93
CA VAL A 108 -4.87 -5.54 5.64
C VAL A 108 -4.98 -4.33 4.72
N ILE A 109 -4.40 -4.46 3.54
CA ILE A 109 -4.49 -3.48 2.45
C ILE A 109 -5.38 -4.10 1.37
N ASP A 110 -6.56 -3.53 1.19
CA ASP A 110 -7.51 -3.95 0.17
C ASP A 110 -7.50 -2.93 -0.98
N PHE A 111 -7.38 -3.42 -2.21
CA PHE A 111 -7.51 -2.62 -3.42
C PHE A 111 -8.59 -3.16 -4.34
N LYS A 112 -9.60 -2.35 -4.63
CA LYS A 112 -10.71 -2.70 -5.53
C LYS A 112 -10.91 -1.62 -6.57
N MET A 113 -10.93 -2.02 -7.84
CA MET A 113 -11.17 -1.10 -8.94
C MET A 113 -11.91 -1.76 -10.09
N GLU A 114 -12.96 -1.09 -10.57
CA GLU A 114 -13.80 -1.56 -11.68
C GLU A 114 -13.50 -0.85 -13.01
N ARG A 115 -12.96 0.37 -12.94
CA ARG A 115 -12.63 1.21 -14.10
C ARG A 115 -11.35 2.01 -13.86
N LEU A 116 -10.54 2.21 -14.90
CA LEU A 116 -9.31 3.00 -14.81
C LEU A 116 -9.57 4.51 -14.98
N ALA A 117 -10.66 4.88 -15.66
CA ALA A 117 -11.00 6.27 -15.95
C ALA A 117 -11.50 7.02 -14.70
N GLY A 118 -11.01 8.24 -14.50
CA GLY A 118 -11.45 9.16 -13.44
C GLY A 118 -10.96 8.83 -12.02
N ASN A 119 -10.21 7.74 -11.83
CA ASN A 119 -9.78 7.29 -10.49
C ASN A 119 -8.28 7.47 -10.24
N HIS A 120 -7.63 8.36 -11.01
CA HIS A 120 -6.20 8.59 -10.94
C HIS A 120 -5.87 10.08 -10.94
N ILE A 121 -4.83 10.47 -10.20
CA ILE A 121 -4.31 11.85 -10.17
C ILE A 121 -3.67 12.14 -11.53
N ARG A 122 -4.16 13.18 -12.22
CA ARG A 122 -3.68 13.63 -13.53
C ARG A 122 -3.30 15.10 -13.43
N ALA A 123 -2.01 15.42 -13.31
CA ALA A 123 -1.56 16.78 -12.99
C ALA A 123 -0.78 17.49 -14.12
N LEU A 124 -0.33 16.80 -15.19
CA LEU A 124 0.42 17.42 -16.29
C LEU A 124 0.53 16.48 -17.51
N GLU A 125 0.82 17.01 -18.71
CA GLU A 125 0.97 16.27 -19.99
C GLU A 125 2.03 15.14 -20.00
N GLY A 126 2.80 14.94 -18.93
CA GLY A 126 3.71 13.80 -18.74
C GLY A 126 3.34 12.83 -17.61
N LEU A 127 2.31 13.12 -16.82
CA LEU A 127 1.78 12.29 -15.72
C LEU A 127 0.44 11.63 -16.10
N LEU A 128 0.02 11.73 -17.36
CA LEU A 128 -1.27 11.23 -17.85
C LEU A 128 -1.34 9.69 -17.93
N ASP A 129 -0.20 8.99 -17.84
CA ASP A 129 -0.07 7.55 -18.11
C ASP A 129 0.44 6.71 -16.93
N VAL A 130 0.38 7.23 -15.70
CA VAL A 130 0.71 6.44 -14.49
C VAL A 130 -0.57 5.91 -13.84
N TYR A 131 -0.59 4.60 -13.63
CA TYR A 131 -1.73 3.87 -13.06
C TYR A 131 -1.33 3.18 -11.77
N GLY A 132 -2.25 3.18 -10.80
CA GLY A 132 -2.11 2.40 -9.58
C GLY A 132 -1.23 3.05 -8.50
N PHE A 133 -0.50 2.24 -7.76
CA PHE A 133 0.33 2.69 -6.64
C PHE A 133 1.54 1.76 -6.41
N ASN A 134 2.53 2.29 -5.69
CA ASN A 134 3.66 1.57 -5.14
C ASN A 134 3.99 2.15 -3.75
N LEU A 135 3.70 1.35 -2.72
CA LEU A 135 3.81 1.68 -1.30
C LEU A 135 4.96 0.88 -0.68
N THR A 136 5.68 1.49 0.26
CA THR A 136 6.74 0.81 1.02
C THR A 136 6.27 0.58 2.45
N TYR A 137 6.37 -0.63 2.97
CA TYR A 137 6.05 -0.94 4.36
C TYR A 137 7.29 -1.36 5.15
N ASN A 138 7.30 -1.04 6.45
CA ASN A 138 8.31 -1.46 7.41
C ASN A 138 7.65 -1.84 8.74
N ILE A 139 8.20 -2.84 9.42
CA ILE A 139 7.80 -3.30 10.74
C ILE A 139 8.93 -2.95 11.70
N TYR A 140 8.71 -1.93 12.53
CA TYR A 140 9.68 -1.51 13.53
C TYR A 140 9.44 -2.23 14.86
N ARG A 141 10.51 -2.40 15.66
CA ARG A 141 10.43 -2.94 17.03
C ARG A 141 10.79 -1.84 18.03
N GLY A 142 9.97 -1.67 19.07
CA GLY A 142 10.24 -0.72 20.16
C GLY A 142 10.41 0.72 19.66
N LYS A 143 11.39 1.45 20.22
CA LYS A 143 11.65 2.87 19.88
C LYS A 143 12.24 3.09 18.48
N SER A 144 12.55 2.05 17.72
CA SER A 144 13.08 2.18 16.35
C SER A 144 12.10 2.84 15.38
N ALA A 145 10.79 2.82 15.66
CA ALA A 145 9.78 3.56 14.90
C ALA A 145 9.99 5.10 15.01
N LEU A 146 10.51 5.57 16.16
CA LEU A 146 10.69 7.00 16.46
C LEU A 146 11.91 7.61 15.73
N HIS A 147 12.84 6.78 15.25
CA HIS A 147 14.07 7.24 14.56
C HIS A 147 13.99 7.14 13.02
N SER A 148 12.86 6.70 12.46
CA SER A 148 12.64 6.64 11.02
C SER A 148 11.77 7.81 10.52
N TYR A 149 12.05 8.99 11.09
CA TYR A 149 11.46 10.29 10.74
C TYR A 149 12.26 10.94 9.60
N THR A 150 12.60 10.18 8.55
CA THR A 150 13.01 10.80 7.29
C THR A 150 11.73 11.30 6.61
N PRO A 151 11.66 12.58 6.20
CA PRO A 151 10.47 13.09 5.53
C PRO A 151 10.24 12.26 4.28
N ALA A 152 9.11 11.55 4.24
CA ALA A 152 8.74 10.75 3.09
C ALA A 152 8.47 11.71 1.91
N CYS A 153 9.35 11.72 0.91
CA CYS A 153 9.02 12.30 -0.38
C CYS A 153 7.88 11.47 -0.97
N SER A 154 6.66 11.98 -0.89
CA SER A 154 5.52 11.47 -1.62
C SER A 154 5.27 12.34 -2.85
N VAL A 155 4.54 11.81 -3.83
CA VAL A 155 4.07 12.60 -5.00
C VAL A 155 3.32 13.86 -4.55
N ALA A 156 2.64 13.82 -3.40
CA ALA A 156 1.94 14.96 -2.80
C ALA A 156 2.87 16.03 -2.19
N ALA A 157 4.01 15.60 -1.64
CA ALA A 157 4.99 16.46 -0.98
C ALA A 157 6.09 16.97 -1.93
N CYS A 158 6.25 16.35 -3.11
CA CYS A 158 7.08 16.89 -4.17
C CYS A 158 6.35 18.08 -4.83
N SER A 159 6.99 19.25 -4.85
CA SER A 159 6.59 20.36 -5.72
C SER A 159 6.36 19.82 -7.13
N MET A 160 5.23 20.17 -7.74
CA MET A 160 4.79 19.76 -9.09
C MET A 160 5.79 20.11 -10.23
N LEU A 161 7.00 20.57 -9.91
CA LEU A 161 8.11 20.90 -10.79
C LEU A 161 9.10 19.74 -11.02
N GLY A 162 8.82 18.52 -10.54
CA GLY A 162 9.40 17.30 -11.11
C GLY A 162 10.86 16.98 -10.75
N ASN A 163 11.32 17.22 -9.51
CA ASN A 163 12.62 16.70 -9.05
C ASN A 163 12.46 15.94 -7.72
N CYS A 164 12.25 14.62 -7.80
CA CYS A 164 12.40 13.74 -6.65
C CYS A 164 13.66 12.86 -6.92
N TYR A 165 14.84 13.31 -6.52
CA TYR A 165 16.05 12.48 -6.53
C TYR A 165 16.09 11.68 -5.23
N ALA A 166 15.72 10.40 -5.28
CA ALA A 166 16.11 9.45 -4.24
C ALA A 166 17.53 8.98 -4.59
N SER A 167 18.51 9.25 -3.74
CA SER A 167 19.84 8.67 -3.91
C SER A 167 19.74 7.15 -3.75
N SER A 168 20.60 6.41 -4.45
CA SER A 168 20.60 4.94 -4.44
C SER A 168 20.89 4.31 -3.08
N ASP A 169 21.29 5.12 -2.09
CA ASP A 169 21.65 4.72 -0.73
C ASP A 169 20.64 5.14 0.36
N PHE A 170 19.53 5.81 0.01
CA PHE A 170 18.46 6.21 0.95
C PHE A 170 18.97 6.96 2.21
N SER A 171 20.08 7.68 2.12
CA SER A 171 20.60 8.54 3.19
C SER A 171 20.07 9.97 3.11
#